data_AF-A0A3D4ZM96-F1
#
_entry.id   AF-A0A3D4ZM96-F1
#
_cell.length_a   1.000
_cell.length_b   1.000
_cell.length_c   1.000
_cell.angle_alpha   90.00
_cell.angle_beta   90.00
_cell.angle_gamma   90.00
#
_symmetry.space_group_name_H-M   'P 1'
#
loop_
_entity.id
_entity.type
_entity.pdbx_description
1 polymer ?
#
loop_
_entity_poly.entity_id
_entity_poly.type
_entity_poly.pdbx_seq_one_letter_code
_entity_poly.pdbx_strand_id
1 'polypeptide(L)'
;MKEIPEMFGSLVFGDTAMRQRLPKETYKALNRTIAQGRSLDPSVANVVANAMKDWAIEKGATHFTHWFQPMTGVTAEKHDSFISPTSDGRVIMEFSGKELIKGEPDASSFPSGGLRATFEARGYTAWDPTSYAFIKDNTLCIPTAFSAYTGEALDEKTPLLRSMEAINKQALRILKLFGHTEVTRVLTSIGCEQEYFLVDQDLYEKRKDLRFTGRTLFGAKPPKGQELDDHYFGAIKTRVKAFMEDLDDELWKLGITAKTEHKEVAPGQHELAPVYTTSNIAADQNQLTMEMM
;
A
#
# COMPACT_ATOMS: atom_id res chain seq x y z
N MET A 1 -5.40 10.86 -25.30
CA MET A 1 -5.64 10.26 -23.96
C MET A 1 -5.27 8.80 -24.08
N LYS A 2 -4.52 8.25 -23.14
CA LYS A 2 -4.43 6.78 -23.03
C LYS A 2 -5.80 6.26 -22.63
N GLU A 3 -6.25 5.15 -23.19
CA GLU A 3 -7.51 4.55 -22.76
C GLU A 3 -7.36 4.04 -21.32
N ILE A 4 -8.37 4.23 -20.47
CA ILE A 4 -8.34 3.82 -19.04
C ILE A 4 -7.87 2.36 -18.88
N PRO A 5 -8.32 1.38 -19.68
CA PRO A 5 -7.84 0.00 -19.59
C PRO A 5 -6.32 -0.18 -19.82
N GLU A 6 -5.69 0.67 -20.63
CA GLU A 6 -4.24 0.61 -20.87
C GLU A 6 -3.43 1.26 -19.75
N MET A 7 -4.01 2.27 -19.09
CA MET A 7 -3.40 2.98 -17.98
C MET A 7 -3.51 2.22 -16.66
N PHE A 8 -4.59 1.44 -16.50
CA PHE A 8 -4.89 0.74 -15.27
C PHE A 8 -3.77 -0.24 -14.86
N GLY A 9 -3.25 -0.08 -13.65
CA GLY A 9 -2.14 -0.87 -13.11
C GLY A 9 -0.81 -0.69 -13.85
N SER A 10 -0.67 0.37 -14.66
CA SER A 10 0.54 0.59 -15.47
C SER A 10 1.79 0.91 -14.65
N LEU A 11 1.63 1.24 -13.36
CA LEU A 11 2.70 1.42 -12.36
C LEU A 11 2.77 0.27 -11.35
N VAL A 12 2.16 -0.89 -11.64
CA VAL A 12 2.17 -2.06 -10.76
C VAL A 12 2.90 -3.23 -11.42
N PHE A 13 3.81 -3.88 -10.70
CA PHE A 13 4.43 -5.14 -11.10
C PHE A 13 3.47 -6.32 -10.84
N GLY A 14 2.28 -6.24 -11.43
CA GLY A 14 1.21 -7.21 -11.26
C GLY A 14 1.30 -8.41 -12.21
N ASP A 15 0.21 -9.17 -12.30
CA ASP A 15 0.17 -10.43 -13.07
C ASP A 15 0.62 -10.28 -14.53
N THR A 16 0.14 -9.23 -15.22
CA THR A 16 0.49 -8.94 -16.61
C THR A 16 1.98 -8.70 -16.78
N ALA A 17 2.58 -7.84 -15.95
CA ALA A 17 4.02 -7.54 -15.99
C ALA A 17 4.86 -8.76 -15.65
N MET A 18 4.45 -9.51 -14.63
CA MET A 18 5.11 -10.76 -14.23
C MET A 18 5.08 -11.81 -15.33
N ARG A 19 3.95 -12.02 -16.03
CA ARG A 19 3.86 -12.98 -17.14
C ARG A 19 4.72 -12.59 -18.33
N GLN A 20 4.87 -11.30 -18.59
CA GLN A 20 5.68 -10.79 -19.71
C GLN A 20 7.18 -10.93 -19.45
N ARG A 21 7.61 -10.81 -18.18
CA ARG A 21 9.04 -10.68 -17.84
C ARG A 21 9.64 -11.89 -17.15
N LEU A 22 8.85 -12.64 -16.39
CA LEU A 22 9.35 -13.79 -15.67
C LEU A 22 9.34 -15.04 -16.57
N PRO A 23 10.38 -15.89 -16.47
CA PRO A 23 10.32 -17.23 -17.04
C PRO A 23 9.08 -17.98 -16.55
N LYS A 24 8.47 -18.77 -17.43
CA LYS A 24 7.21 -19.49 -17.15
C LYS A 24 7.25 -20.30 -15.85
N GLU A 25 8.36 -20.97 -15.57
CA GLU A 25 8.50 -21.78 -14.36
C GLU A 25 8.71 -20.94 -13.10
N THR A 26 9.42 -19.81 -13.19
CA THR A 26 9.57 -18.83 -12.10
C THR A 26 8.22 -18.22 -11.72
N TYR A 27 7.43 -17.78 -12.72
CA TYR A 27 6.09 -17.25 -12.50
C TYR A 27 5.16 -18.26 -11.82
N LYS A 28 5.14 -19.51 -12.31
CA LYS A 28 4.38 -20.59 -11.66
C LYS A 28 4.88 -20.90 -10.25
N ALA A 29 6.19 -20.87 -10.02
CA ALA A 29 6.77 -21.10 -8.70
C ALA A 29 6.33 -20.00 -7.72
N LEU A 30 6.46 -18.72 -8.10
CA LEU A 30 6.02 -17.59 -7.28
C LEU A 30 4.51 -17.69 -6.94
N ASN A 31 3.65 -17.92 -7.93
CA ASN A 31 2.21 -18.05 -7.69
C ASN A 31 1.86 -19.22 -6.78
N ARG A 32 2.56 -20.37 -6.91
CA ARG A 32 2.38 -21.49 -5.99
C ARG A 32 2.80 -21.12 -4.57
N THR A 33 3.91 -20.42 -4.41
CA THR A 33 4.39 -19.93 -3.10
C THR A 33 3.37 -19.01 -2.44
N ILE A 34 2.84 -18.03 -3.19
CA ILE A 34 1.79 -17.10 -2.73
C ILE A 34 0.53 -17.87 -2.31
N ALA A 35 0.02 -18.75 -3.19
CA ALA A 35 -1.21 -19.50 -2.94
C ALA A 35 -1.09 -20.43 -1.71
N GLN A 36 0.07 -21.06 -1.54
CA GLN A 36 0.32 -22.03 -0.47
C GLN A 36 0.89 -21.42 0.81
N GLY A 37 1.23 -20.13 0.83
CA GLY A 37 1.85 -19.46 1.99
C GLY A 37 3.21 -20.06 2.38
N ARG A 38 4.00 -20.50 1.40
CA ARG A 38 5.33 -21.10 1.64
C ARG A 38 6.42 -20.05 1.60
N SER A 39 7.60 -20.39 2.13
CA SER A 39 8.80 -19.57 1.95
C SER A 39 9.21 -19.51 0.48
N LEU A 40 9.63 -18.34 0.03
CA LEU A 40 10.12 -18.13 -1.34
C LEU A 40 11.51 -18.74 -1.52
N ASP A 41 11.70 -19.51 -2.58
CA ASP A 41 13.01 -20.05 -2.95
C ASP A 41 13.96 -18.89 -3.35
N PRO A 42 15.18 -18.81 -2.77
CA PRO A 42 16.14 -17.76 -3.09
C PRO A 42 16.48 -17.64 -4.59
N SER A 43 16.48 -18.75 -5.33
CA SER A 43 16.71 -18.75 -6.77
C SER A 43 15.57 -18.07 -7.54
N VAL A 44 14.32 -18.32 -7.13
CA VAL A 44 13.12 -17.65 -7.66
C VAL A 44 13.18 -16.17 -7.31
N ALA A 45 13.52 -15.83 -6.07
CA ALA A 45 13.62 -14.45 -5.61
C ALA A 45 14.64 -13.63 -6.40
N ASN A 46 15.81 -14.17 -6.72
CA ASN A 46 16.82 -13.48 -7.53
C ASN A 46 16.32 -13.18 -8.95
N VAL A 47 15.60 -14.12 -9.58
CA VAL A 47 15.02 -13.90 -10.91
C VAL A 47 13.92 -12.83 -10.85
N VAL A 48 13.07 -12.89 -9.82
CA VAL A 48 12.00 -11.90 -9.61
C VAL A 48 12.57 -10.51 -9.35
N ALA A 49 13.57 -10.38 -8.48
CA ALA A 49 14.22 -9.11 -8.18
C ALA A 49 14.84 -8.48 -9.43
N ASN A 50 15.58 -9.27 -10.23
CA ASN A 50 16.18 -8.77 -11.45
C ASN A 50 15.12 -8.26 -12.45
N ALA A 51 14.06 -9.04 -12.68
CA ALA A 51 12.97 -8.65 -13.58
C ALA A 51 12.18 -7.43 -13.08
N MET A 52 11.97 -7.32 -11.76
CA MET A 52 11.30 -6.20 -11.11
C MET A 52 12.13 -4.92 -11.22
N LYS A 53 13.45 -5.01 -11.02
CA LYS A 53 14.39 -3.90 -11.21
C LYS A 53 14.40 -3.41 -12.65
N ASP A 54 14.56 -4.30 -13.62
CA ASP A 54 14.59 -3.91 -15.03
C ASP A 54 13.27 -3.26 -15.45
N TRP A 55 12.13 -3.80 -15.00
CA TRP A 55 10.82 -3.17 -15.19
C TRP A 55 10.74 -1.78 -14.56
N ALA A 56 11.25 -1.61 -13.34
CA ALA A 56 11.20 -0.34 -12.63
C ALA A 56 12.08 0.72 -13.32
N ILE A 57 13.29 0.35 -13.73
CA ILE A 57 14.21 1.24 -14.45
C ILE A 57 13.62 1.69 -15.79
N GLU A 58 12.96 0.81 -16.54
CA GLU A 58 12.27 1.17 -17.78
C GLU A 58 11.15 2.20 -17.56
N LYS A 59 10.58 2.24 -16.35
CA LYS A 59 9.57 3.20 -15.93
C LYS A 59 10.18 4.48 -15.32
N GLY A 60 11.51 4.59 -15.30
CA GLY A 60 12.24 5.74 -14.79
C GLY A 60 12.66 5.63 -13.32
N ALA A 61 12.43 4.49 -12.66
CA ALA A 61 12.78 4.34 -11.27
C ALA A 61 14.30 4.31 -11.06
N THR A 62 14.77 5.04 -10.04
CA THR A 62 16.18 5.13 -9.69
C THR A 62 16.49 4.49 -8.33
N HIS A 63 15.46 4.39 -7.49
CA HIS A 63 15.53 3.84 -6.13
C HIS A 63 14.51 2.72 -5.95
N PHE A 64 14.68 1.97 -4.88
CA PHE A 64 13.67 1.09 -4.32
C PHE A 64 13.48 1.38 -2.82
N THR A 65 12.34 0.98 -2.29
CA THR A 65 12.03 1.07 -0.87
C THR A 65 11.21 -0.14 -0.44
N HIS A 66 11.46 -0.60 0.78
CA HIS A 66 10.51 -1.45 1.49
C HIS A 66 9.43 -0.53 2.04
N TRP A 67 8.22 -0.62 1.49
CA TRP A 67 7.06 0.17 1.88
C TRP A 67 6.28 -0.59 2.95
N PHE A 68 6.07 0.01 4.12
CA PHE A 68 5.39 -0.62 5.25
C PHE A 68 4.65 0.41 6.11
N GLN A 69 3.76 -0.09 6.98
CA GLN A 69 2.94 0.72 7.88
C GLN A 69 3.35 0.46 9.34
N PRO A 70 4.31 1.22 9.89
CA PRO A 70 4.64 1.13 11.30
C PRO A 70 3.47 1.59 12.19
N MET A 71 3.55 1.31 13.49
CA MET A 71 2.55 1.71 14.50
C MET A 71 2.42 3.24 14.72
N THR A 72 2.87 4.07 13.79
CA THR A 72 2.65 5.52 13.76
C THR A 72 1.34 5.90 13.09
N GLY A 73 0.67 4.96 12.40
CA GLY A 73 -0.57 5.21 11.66
C GLY A 73 -0.37 5.86 10.29
N VAL A 74 0.89 5.97 9.84
CA VAL A 74 1.27 6.43 8.49
C VAL A 74 2.30 5.47 7.92
N THR A 75 2.46 5.45 6.61
CA THR A 75 3.46 4.61 5.94
C THR A 75 4.87 5.16 6.12
N ALA A 76 5.85 4.28 5.93
CA ALA A 76 7.26 4.61 6.02
C ALA A 76 8.03 4.04 4.84
N GLU A 77 9.05 4.78 4.43
CA GLU A 77 9.90 4.46 3.30
C GLU A 77 11.35 4.80 3.62
N LYS A 78 12.27 3.95 3.15
CA LYS A 78 13.71 4.21 3.12
C LYS A 78 14.17 3.94 1.69
N HIS A 79 14.60 4.99 1.00
CA HIS A 79 14.96 4.92 -0.42
C HIS A 79 16.42 4.52 -0.56
N ASP A 80 16.66 3.36 -1.14
CA ASP A 80 17.97 2.84 -1.49
C ASP A 80 18.12 2.88 -3.02
N SER A 81 19.24 3.41 -3.53
CA SER A 81 19.47 3.48 -4.98
C SER A 81 19.82 2.09 -5.53
N PHE A 82 19.45 1.78 -6.77
CA PHE A 82 19.94 0.58 -7.45
C PHE A 82 21.44 0.62 -7.79
N ILE A 83 22.12 1.75 -7.59
CA ILE A 83 23.52 1.96 -7.92
C ILE A 83 24.42 1.03 -7.09
N SER A 84 25.23 0.24 -7.79
CA SER A 84 26.28 -0.61 -7.24
C SER A 84 27.61 -0.25 -7.93
N PRO A 85 28.60 0.31 -7.19
CA PRO A 85 29.89 0.69 -7.77
C PRO A 85 30.73 -0.56 -8.06
N THR A 86 31.35 -0.62 -9.24
CA THR A 86 32.28 -1.68 -9.61
C THR A 86 33.71 -1.32 -9.23
N SER A 87 34.58 -2.32 -9.08
CA SER A 87 35.97 -2.14 -8.65
C SER A 87 36.82 -1.27 -9.60
N ASP A 88 36.38 -1.07 -10.84
CA ASP A 88 37.00 -0.22 -11.85
C ASP A 88 36.40 1.20 -11.92
N GLY A 89 35.55 1.58 -10.96
CA GLY A 89 34.98 2.92 -10.85
C GLY A 89 33.77 3.19 -11.75
N ARG A 90 33.27 2.17 -12.47
CA ARG A 90 31.98 2.26 -13.18
C ARG A 90 30.83 2.00 -12.20
N VAL A 91 29.62 2.28 -12.66
CA VAL A 91 28.38 2.04 -11.91
C VAL A 91 27.51 1.09 -12.70
N ILE A 92 26.97 0.08 -12.01
CA ILE A 92 25.92 -0.79 -12.52
C ILE A 92 24.68 -0.67 -11.66
N MET A 93 23.53 -1.09 -12.19
CA MET A 93 22.27 -1.11 -11.45
C MET A 93 21.97 -2.54 -11.01
N GLU A 94 21.99 -2.78 -9.71
CA GLU A 94 21.77 -4.09 -9.10
C GLU A 94 20.58 -4.06 -8.13
N PHE A 95 19.89 -5.19 -8.06
CA PHE A 95 18.86 -5.45 -7.07
C PHE A 95 18.76 -6.96 -6.89
N SER A 96 19.13 -7.43 -5.70
CA SER A 96 19.25 -8.86 -5.41
C SER A 96 17.96 -9.44 -4.81
N GLY A 97 17.76 -10.75 -4.95
CA GLY A 97 16.67 -11.45 -4.27
C GLY A 97 16.77 -11.36 -2.74
N LYS A 98 17.98 -11.16 -2.21
CA LYS A 98 18.20 -10.92 -0.78
C LYS A 98 17.56 -9.59 -0.35
N GLU A 99 17.83 -8.52 -1.09
CA GLU A 99 17.25 -7.19 -0.84
C GLU A 99 15.76 -7.15 -1.10
N LEU A 100 15.25 -7.94 -2.05
CA LEU A 100 13.82 -8.11 -2.27
C LEU A 100 13.14 -8.78 -1.07
N ILE A 101 13.64 -9.94 -0.62
CA ILE A 101 12.99 -10.70 0.44
C ILE A 101 13.06 -9.97 1.79
N LYS A 102 14.21 -9.35 2.09
CA LYS A 102 14.49 -8.81 3.41
C LYS A 102 15.26 -7.49 3.33
N GLY A 103 14.72 -6.46 3.98
CA GLY A 103 15.43 -5.22 4.29
C GLY A 103 15.82 -5.14 5.77
N GLU A 104 16.80 -4.29 6.06
CA GLU A 104 17.28 -4.04 7.43
C GLU A 104 17.27 -2.53 7.71
N PRO A 105 16.09 -1.88 7.79
CA PRO A 105 16.03 -0.47 8.13
C PRO A 105 16.39 -0.25 9.62
N ASP A 106 16.94 0.92 9.92
CA ASP A 106 17.07 1.38 11.30
C ASP A 106 15.68 1.60 11.90
N ALA A 107 15.39 0.93 13.02
CA ALA A 107 14.10 1.02 13.72
C ALA A 107 14.17 1.89 14.98
N SER A 108 15.30 2.56 15.23
CA SER A 108 15.55 3.37 16.44
C SER A 108 14.49 4.43 16.73
N SER A 109 13.85 4.96 15.70
CA SER A 109 12.90 6.07 15.82
C SER A 109 11.43 5.64 15.71
N PHE A 110 11.14 4.37 15.43
CA PHE A 110 9.75 3.91 15.35
C PHE A 110 9.19 3.61 16.76
N PRO A 111 7.90 3.90 17.01
CA PRO A 111 7.24 3.54 18.24
C PRO A 111 7.41 2.05 18.53
N SER A 112 7.86 1.73 19.74
CA SER A 112 8.09 0.35 20.18
C SER A 112 7.20 -0.06 21.34
N GLY A 113 6.29 0.81 21.81
CA GLY A 113 5.45 0.53 22.98
C GLY A 113 6.24 0.30 24.27
N GLY A 114 7.49 0.75 24.35
CA GLY A 114 8.38 0.50 25.50
C GLY A 114 9.05 -0.87 25.49
N LEU A 115 8.91 -1.64 24.40
CA LEU A 115 9.44 -3.00 24.30
C LEU A 115 10.97 -3.06 24.12
N ARG A 116 11.70 -1.94 24.00
CA ARG A 116 13.12 -1.93 23.60
C ARG A 116 13.96 -0.79 24.17
N ALA A 117 15.26 -1.05 24.34
CA ALA A 117 16.30 -0.03 24.48
C ALA A 117 16.85 0.38 23.10
N THR A 118 17.31 1.63 22.95
CA THR A 118 17.72 2.22 21.65
C THR A 118 18.83 1.45 20.93
N PHE A 119 19.72 0.74 21.66
CA PHE A 119 20.79 -0.05 21.06
C PHE A 119 20.32 -1.37 20.42
N GLU A 120 19.10 -1.82 20.73
CA GLU A 120 18.47 -3.03 20.19
C GLU A 120 17.53 -2.73 19.02
N ALA A 121 17.52 -1.49 18.54
CA ALA A 121 16.53 -1.00 17.59
C ALA A 121 16.78 -1.39 16.13
N ARG A 122 17.25 -2.62 15.90
CA ARG A 122 17.23 -3.22 14.57
C ARG A 122 15.80 -3.62 14.23
N GLY A 123 15.37 -3.28 13.03
CA GLY A 123 14.13 -3.78 12.45
C GLY A 123 14.40 -4.56 11.18
N TYR A 124 13.46 -5.43 10.83
CA TYR A 124 13.53 -6.24 9.64
C TYR A 124 12.24 -6.12 8.86
N THR A 125 12.36 -5.79 7.59
CA THR A 125 11.25 -5.85 6.63
C THR A 125 11.27 -7.19 5.93
N ALA A 126 10.09 -7.75 5.68
CA ALA A 126 9.90 -8.97 4.93
C ALA A 126 8.88 -8.72 3.81
N TRP A 127 9.25 -8.98 2.57
CA TRP A 127 8.35 -8.78 1.44
C TRP A 127 7.09 -9.63 1.56
N ASP A 128 5.93 -8.99 1.38
CA ASP A 128 4.66 -9.66 1.22
C ASP A 128 4.32 -9.82 -0.27
N PRO A 129 4.52 -11.01 -0.86
CA PRO A 129 4.25 -11.24 -2.28
C PRO A 129 2.75 -11.33 -2.60
N THR A 130 1.85 -11.28 -1.61
CA THR A 130 0.41 -11.22 -1.84
C THR A 130 -0.06 -9.81 -2.23
N SER A 131 0.77 -8.79 -2.00
CA SER A 131 0.58 -7.42 -2.45
C SER A 131 1.64 -7.07 -3.49
N TYR A 132 1.23 -6.51 -4.63
CA TYR A 132 2.15 -6.27 -5.73
C TYR A 132 3.04 -5.06 -5.48
N ALA A 133 4.32 -5.17 -5.87
CA ALA A 133 5.20 -4.02 -5.92
C ALA A 133 4.69 -3.00 -6.95
N PHE A 134 4.92 -1.72 -6.67
CA PHE A 134 4.45 -0.62 -7.50
C PHE A 134 5.52 0.46 -7.61
N ILE A 135 5.32 1.43 -8.50
CA ILE A 135 6.19 2.59 -8.63
C ILE A 135 5.44 3.82 -8.19
N LYS A 136 6.06 4.57 -7.29
CA LYS A 136 5.61 5.90 -6.85
C LYS A 136 6.82 6.83 -6.85
N ASP A 137 6.67 8.03 -7.42
CA ASP A 137 7.72 9.06 -7.46
C ASP A 137 9.10 8.58 -7.97
N ASN A 138 9.12 7.74 -9.02
CA ASN A 138 10.35 7.11 -9.55
C ASN A 138 11.10 6.22 -8.55
N THR A 139 10.37 5.62 -7.61
CA THR A 139 10.88 4.64 -6.66
C THR A 139 10.06 3.36 -6.74
N LEU A 140 10.73 2.21 -6.79
CA LEU A 140 10.11 0.89 -6.68
C LEU A 140 9.72 0.63 -5.22
N CYS A 141 8.43 0.65 -4.92
CA CYS A 141 7.88 0.38 -3.60
C CYS A 141 7.51 -1.10 -3.46
N ILE A 142 8.06 -1.76 -2.45
CA ILE A 142 7.91 -3.20 -2.17
C ILE A 142 7.06 -3.34 -0.89
N PRO A 143 5.80 -3.78 -0.97
CA PRO A 143 4.95 -3.96 0.20
C PRO A 143 5.53 -4.97 1.18
N THR A 144 5.77 -4.57 2.42
CA THR A 144 6.48 -5.40 3.39
C THR A 144 5.82 -5.40 4.76
N ALA A 145 6.02 -6.50 5.48
CA ALA A 145 5.79 -6.58 6.91
C ALA A 145 7.04 -6.12 7.66
N PHE A 146 6.88 -5.48 8.81
CA PHE A 146 7.98 -4.94 9.61
C PHE A 146 7.96 -5.47 11.05
N SER A 147 9.10 -6.02 11.47
CA SER A 147 9.24 -6.68 12.77
C SER A 147 10.52 -6.32 13.49
N ALA A 148 10.52 -6.55 14.79
CA ALA A 148 11.66 -6.47 15.67
C ALA A 148 12.77 -7.44 15.30
N TYR A 149 13.99 -7.15 15.76
CA TYR A 149 15.02 -8.18 15.90
C TYR A 149 14.55 -9.39 16.72
N THR A 150 13.74 -9.17 17.74
CA THR A 150 13.16 -10.18 18.64
C THR A 150 11.91 -10.89 18.08
N GLY A 151 11.42 -10.47 16.89
CA GLY A 151 10.30 -11.08 16.18
C GLY A 151 8.90 -10.50 16.49
N GLU A 152 8.77 -9.51 17.37
CA GLU A 152 7.51 -8.81 17.59
C GLU A 152 7.15 -7.95 16.37
N ALA A 153 5.86 -7.87 16.05
CA ALA A 153 5.36 -6.99 15.01
C ALA A 153 5.55 -5.52 15.43
N LEU A 154 6.04 -4.70 14.50
CA LEU A 154 6.11 -3.25 14.64
C LEU A 154 5.24 -2.52 13.61
N ASP A 155 4.39 -3.27 12.93
CA ASP A 155 3.53 -2.81 11.87
C ASP A 155 2.08 -3.19 12.11
N GLU A 156 1.22 -2.62 11.29
CA GLU A 156 -0.20 -2.98 11.22
C GLU A 156 -0.46 -4.17 10.27
N LYS A 157 0.47 -4.42 9.33
CA LYS A 157 0.33 -5.49 8.33
C LYS A 157 0.46 -6.89 8.94
N THR A 158 1.44 -7.13 9.82
CA THR A 158 1.62 -8.44 10.45
C THR A 158 0.40 -8.85 11.29
N PRO A 159 -0.16 -8.00 12.18
CA PRO A 159 -1.40 -8.31 12.88
C PRO A 159 -2.58 -8.60 11.95
N LEU A 160 -2.74 -7.82 10.86
CA LEU A 160 -3.79 -8.03 9.87
C LEU A 160 -3.67 -9.42 9.21
N LEU A 161 -2.49 -9.78 8.71
CA LEU A 161 -2.23 -11.08 8.08
C LEU A 161 -2.48 -12.25 9.05
N ARG A 162 -2.07 -12.10 10.32
CA ARG A 162 -2.34 -13.10 11.38
C ARG A 162 -3.84 -13.24 11.67
N SER A 163 -4.58 -12.13 11.68
CA SER A 163 -6.04 -12.12 11.85
C SER A 163 -6.75 -12.84 10.71
N MET A 164 -6.34 -12.55 9.46
CA MET A 164 -6.86 -13.23 8.27
C MET A 164 -6.63 -14.75 8.34
N GLU A 165 -5.45 -15.20 8.78
CA GLU A 165 -5.16 -16.63 8.94
C GLU A 165 -5.97 -17.27 10.08
N ALA A 166 -6.20 -16.55 11.18
CA ALA A 166 -7.06 -17.01 12.26
C ALA A 166 -8.51 -17.24 11.78
N ILE A 167 -9.05 -16.29 10.99
CA ILE A 167 -10.38 -16.43 10.36
C ILE A 167 -10.39 -17.63 9.40
N ASN A 168 -9.39 -17.75 8.53
CA ASN A 168 -9.26 -18.85 7.59
C ASN A 168 -9.33 -20.22 8.31
N LYS A 169 -8.54 -20.41 9.36
CA LYS A 169 -8.50 -21.66 10.12
C LYS A 169 -9.86 -22.01 10.74
N GLN A 170 -10.53 -21.04 11.36
CA GLN A 170 -11.82 -21.31 12.00
C GLN A 170 -12.95 -21.51 10.98
N ALA A 171 -12.95 -20.75 9.89
CA ALA A 171 -13.91 -20.91 8.80
C ALA A 171 -13.79 -22.31 8.18
N LEU A 172 -12.57 -22.78 7.89
CA LEU A 172 -12.33 -24.13 7.38
C LEU A 172 -12.80 -25.22 8.36
N ARG A 173 -12.62 -25.02 9.68
CA ARG A 173 -13.13 -25.95 10.70
C ARG A 173 -14.66 -26.08 10.60
N ILE A 174 -15.37 -24.96 10.46
CA ILE A 174 -16.83 -24.95 10.36
C ILE A 174 -17.30 -25.54 9.03
N LEU A 175 -16.69 -25.15 7.90
CA LEU A 175 -17.04 -25.66 6.56
C LEU A 175 -16.95 -27.19 6.48
N LYS A 176 -15.94 -27.80 7.11
CA LYS A 176 -15.80 -29.26 7.20
C LYS A 176 -16.99 -29.92 7.92
N LEU A 177 -17.59 -29.27 8.92
CA LEU A 177 -18.77 -29.79 9.61
C LEU A 177 -20.01 -29.80 8.70
N PHE A 178 -20.05 -28.92 7.69
CA PHE A 178 -21.11 -28.86 6.67
C PHE A 178 -20.79 -29.72 5.43
N GLY A 179 -19.75 -30.56 5.47
CA GLY A 179 -19.41 -31.48 4.38
C GLY A 179 -18.49 -30.89 3.30
N HIS A 180 -18.08 -29.63 3.42
CA HIS A 180 -17.14 -28.99 2.50
C HIS A 180 -15.69 -29.34 2.89
N THR A 181 -15.17 -30.44 2.34
CA THR A 181 -13.84 -30.98 2.68
C THR A 181 -12.77 -30.62 1.67
N GLU A 182 -13.19 -30.21 0.47
CA GLU A 182 -12.38 -29.76 -0.65
C GLU A 182 -11.92 -28.30 -0.53
N VAL A 183 -12.55 -27.50 0.33
CA VAL A 183 -12.19 -26.10 0.54
C VAL A 183 -10.85 -26.04 1.28
N THR A 184 -9.86 -25.38 0.68
CA THR A 184 -8.49 -25.29 1.20
C THR A 184 -8.18 -23.96 1.86
N ARG A 185 -8.92 -22.90 1.53
CA ARG A 185 -8.69 -21.54 2.04
C ARG A 185 -9.97 -20.71 2.01
N VAL A 186 -10.15 -19.87 3.02
CA VAL A 186 -11.17 -18.82 3.08
C VAL A 186 -10.45 -17.48 3.17
N LEU A 187 -10.84 -16.53 2.33
CA LEU A 187 -10.29 -15.17 2.29
C LEU A 187 -11.37 -14.18 2.68
N THR A 188 -10.98 -13.13 3.40
CA THR A 188 -11.85 -12.01 3.73
C THR A 188 -11.70 -10.91 2.68
N SER A 189 -12.79 -10.19 2.41
CA SER A 189 -12.81 -9.05 1.49
C SER A 189 -13.30 -7.80 2.20
N ILE A 190 -12.74 -6.64 1.84
CA ILE A 190 -13.08 -5.32 2.38
C ILE A 190 -13.28 -4.36 1.21
N GLY A 191 -14.34 -3.55 1.26
CA GLY A 191 -14.50 -2.34 0.48
C GLY A 191 -14.37 -1.15 1.43
N CYS A 192 -13.36 -0.32 1.22
CA CYS A 192 -13.14 0.87 2.04
C CYS A 192 -13.97 2.03 1.48
N GLU A 193 -14.56 2.83 2.36
CA GLU A 193 -15.24 4.08 2.03
C GLU A 193 -14.44 5.19 2.72
N GLN A 194 -13.68 5.95 1.93
CA GLN A 194 -12.70 6.91 2.44
C GLN A 194 -13.28 8.32 2.37
N GLU A 195 -13.75 8.81 3.51
CA GLU A 195 -14.18 10.20 3.65
C GLU A 195 -13.01 11.15 3.92
N TYR A 196 -13.11 12.39 3.43
CA TYR A 196 -12.11 13.43 3.64
C TYR A 196 -12.71 14.85 3.50
N PHE A 197 -12.01 15.83 4.07
CA PHE A 197 -12.34 17.26 3.92
C PHE A 197 -11.31 17.97 3.04
N LEU A 198 -11.78 18.83 2.14
CA LEU A 198 -10.91 19.72 1.36
C LEU A 198 -11.02 21.16 1.86
N VAL A 199 -9.87 21.75 2.20
CA VAL A 199 -9.75 23.15 2.61
C VAL A 199 -8.86 23.88 1.63
N ASP A 200 -9.27 25.09 1.25
CA ASP A 200 -8.44 25.95 0.40
C ASP A 200 -7.10 26.26 1.08
N GLN A 201 -5.99 26.16 0.33
CA GLN A 201 -4.65 26.31 0.87
C GLN A 201 -4.46 27.65 1.59
N ASP A 202 -4.93 28.76 1.02
CA ASP A 202 -4.78 30.10 1.62
C ASP A 202 -5.55 30.21 2.95
N LEU A 203 -6.64 29.45 3.12
CA LEU A 203 -7.40 29.36 4.37
C LEU A 203 -6.72 28.43 5.38
N TYR A 204 -6.21 27.29 4.91
CA TYR A 204 -5.45 26.34 5.72
C TYR A 204 -4.20 26.99 6.32
N GLU A 205 -3.46 27.77 5.53
CA GLU A 205 -2.23 28.46 5.97
C GLU A 205 -2.48 29.48 7.10
N LYS A 206 -3.66 30.11 7.10
CA LYS A 206 -4.11 31.04 8.15
C LYS A 206 -4.49 30.34 9.46
N ARG A 207 -4.70 29.02 9.45
CA ARG A 207 -5.16 28.21 10.59
C ARG A 207 -4.03 27.33 11.12
N LYS A 208 -3.18 27.90 11.98
CA LYS A 208 -2.09 27.17 12.66
C LYS A 208 -2.58 25.95 13.43
N ASP A 209 -3.76 26.05 14.03
CA ASP A 209 -4.39 24.94 14.76
C ASP A 209 -4.69 23.76 13.83
N LEU A 210 -5.30 24.01 12.68
CA LEU A 210 -5.56 22.99 11.66
C LEU A 210 -4.26 22.38 11.12
N ARG A 211 -3.24 23.21 10.88
CA ARG A 211 -1.92 22.76 10.38
C ARG A 211 -1.20 21.81 11.32
N PHE A 212 -1.16 22.14 12.61
CA PHE A 212 -0.37 21.38 13.58
C PHE A 212 -1.13 20.23 14.22
N THR A 213 -2.47 20.27 14.21
CA THR A 213 -3.28 19.28 14.94
C THR A 213 -4.21 18.46 14.05
N GLY A 214 -4.27 18.75 12.74
CA GLY A 214 -5.20 18.11 11.81
C GLY A 214 -6.67 18.47 12.05
N ARG A 215 -6.97 19.36 13.00
CA ARG A 215 -8.33 19.82 13.33
C ARG A 215 -8.34 21.25 13.83
N THR A 216 -9.50 21.88 13.81
CA THR A 216 -9.67 23.21 14.42
C THR A 216 -9.77 23.10 15.94
N LEU A 217 -8.96 23.85 16.70
CA LEU A 217 -8.98 23.85 18.18
C LEU A 217 -10.01 24.82 18.76
N PHE A 218 -10.30 25.88 18.03
CA PHE A 218 -11.27 26.90 18.40
C PHE A 218 -11.99 27.44 17.16
N GLY A 219 -13.15 28.04 17.38
CA GLY A 219 -14.00 28.57 16.33
C GLY A 219 -15.46 28.49 16.74
N ALA A 220 -16.27 29.42 16.22
CA ALA A 220 -17.71 29.29 16.34
C ALA A 220 -18.17 28.03 15.58
N LYS A 221 -19.16 27.33 16.13
CA LYS A 221 -19.80 26.23 15.41
C LYS A 221 -20.40 26.76 14.11
N PRO A 222 -20.37 25.98 13.01
CA PRO A 222 -21.02 26.41 11.78
C PRO A 222 -22.52 26.60 12.05
N PRO A 223 -23.18 27.58 11.40
CA PRO A 223 -24.61 27.81 11.56
C PRO A 223 -25.48 26.60 11.14
N LYS A 224 -24.94 25.72 10.30
CA LYS A 224 -25.49 24.41 9.93
C LYS A 224 -24.37 23.38 9.92
N GLY A 225 -24.58 22.25 10.60
CA GLY A 225 -23.64 21.13 10.67
C GLY A 225 -23.92 20.09 9.59
N GLN A 226 -24.24 18.86 10.01
CA GLN A 226 -24.69 17.77 9.15
C GLN A 226 -26.20 17.86 8.81
N GLU A 227 -26.75 19.08 8.76
CA GLU A 227 -28.19 19.34 8.58
C GLU A 227 -28.47 19.92 7.18
N LEU A 228 -27.60 19.60 6.21
CA LEU A 228 -27.69 20.04 4.83
C LEU A 228 -28.11 18.85 3.96
N ASP A 229 -29.38 18.49 4.03
CA ASP A 229 -29.96 17.39 3.23
C ASP A 229 -29.82 17.63 1.71
N ASP A 230 -29.64 18.89 1.30
CA ASP A 230 -29.39 19.32 -0.08
C ASP A 230 -27.91 19.22 -0.52
N HIS A 231 -27.00 18.93 0.40
CA HIS A 231 -25.57 18.79 0.13
C HIS A 231 -25.16 17.35 -0.21
N TYR A 232 -25.82 16.36 0.39
CA TYR A 232 -25.54 14.95 0.14
C TYR A 232 -25.87 14.59 -1.32
N PHE A 233 -24.91 14.04 -2.05
CA PHE A 233 -24.98 13.83 -3.50
C PHE A 233 -25.27 15.12 -4.32
N GLY A 234 -25.04 16.30 -3.75
CA GLY A 234 -25.15 17.56 -4.44
C GLY A 234 -24.04 17.75 -5.49
N ALA A 235 -24.21 18.74 -6.38
CA ALA A 235 -23.24 19.01 -7.44
C ALA A 235 -21.82 19.30 -6.88
N ILE A 236 -20.81 18.62 -7.40
CA ILE A 236 -19.40 18.81 -7.02
C ILE A 236 -18.88 20.10 -7.65
N LYS A 237 -18.13 20.90 -6.89
CA LYS A 237 -17.54 22.16 -7.39
C LYS A 237 -16.47 21.82 -8.43
N THR A 238 -16.37 22.59 -9.52
CA THR A 238 -15.44 22.32 -10.64
C THR A 238 -13.99 22.08 -10.20
N ARG A 239 -13.47 22.87 -9.25
CA ARG A 239 -12.10 22.69 -8.74
C ARG A 239 -11.93 21.37 -7.98
N VAL A 240 -12.94 20.96 -7.21
CA VAL A 240 -12.92 19.68 -6.49
C VAL A 240 -13.02 18.52 -7.49
N LYS A 241 -13.88 18.66 -8.51
CA LYS A 241 -14.00 17.64 -9.55
C LYS A 241 -12.68 17.43 -10.31
N ALA A 242 -11.95 18.50 -10.61
CA ALA A 242 -10.63 18.39 -11.23
C ALA A 242 -9.59 17.69 -10.34
N PHE A 243 -9.62 17.92 -9.02
CA PHE A 243 -8.79 17.18 -8.06
C PHE A 243 -9.15 15.69 -8.05
N MET A 244 -10.45 15.39 -7.99
CA MET A 244 -10.98 14.03 -8.02
C MET A 244 -10.59 13.27 -9.30
N GLU A 245 -10.64 13.94 -10.46
CA GLU A 245 -10.20 13.39 -11.75
C GLU A 245 -8.69 13.07 -11.77
N ASP A 246 -7.85 13.93 -11.20
CA ASP A 246 -6.41 13.70 -11.09
C ASP A 246 -6.10 12.54 -10.13
N LEU A 247 -6.81 12.49 -8.99
CA LEU A 247 -6.71 11.39 -8.03
C LEU A 247 -7.11 10.06 -8.66
N ASP A 248 -8.24 10.01 -9.39
CA ASP A 248 -8.68 8.83 -10.12
C ASP A 248 -7.60 8.33 -11.10
N ASP A 249 -7.01 9.23 -11.89
CA ASP A 249 -5.96 8.89 -12.85
C ASP A 249 -4.73 8.28 -12.16
N GLU A 250 -4.29 8.83 -11.03
CA GLU A 250 -3.17 8.28 -10.26
C GLU A 250 -3.49 6.93 -9.60
N LEU A 251 -4.67 6.80 -8.98
CA LEU A 251 -5.13 5.56 -8.36
C LEU A 251 -5.29 4.44 -9.39
N TRP A 252 -5.81 4.75 -10.58
CA TRP A 252 -5.92 3.79 -11.67
C TRP A 252 -4.54 3.34 -12.16
N LYS A 253 -3.55 4.23 -12.27
CA LYS A 253 -2.15 3.82 -12.60
C LYS A 253 -1.58 2.84 -11.58
N LEU A 254 -1.94 3.00 -10.30
CA LEU A 254 -1.59 2.10 -9.19
C LEU A 254 -2.50 0.86 -9.09
N GLY A 255 -3.42 0.65 -10.03
CA GLY A 255 -4.30 -0.52 -10.07
C GLY A 255 -5.38 -0.53 -8.98
N ILE A 256 -5.66 0.62 -8.39
CA ILE A 256 -6.73 0.82 -7.40
C ILE A 256 -8.01 1.13 -8.17
N THR A 257 -9.09 0.42 -7.86
CA THR A 257 -10.36 0.52 -8.60
C THR A 257 -11.25 1.61 -8.03
N ALA A 258 -10.75 2.85 -7.93
CA ALA A 258 -11.54 4.01 -7.55
C ALA A 258 -12.78 4.10 -8.46
N LYS A 259 -13.97 4.02 -7.86
CA LYS A 259 -15.23 3.76 -8.59
C LYS A 259 -16.33 4.74 -8.24
N THR A 260 -16.51 5.00 -6.95
CA THR A 260 -17.56 5.88 -6.44
C THR A 260 -16.92 7.08 -5.80
N GLU A 261 -17.45 8.26 -6.10
CA GLU A 261 -17.10 9.50 -5.42
C GLU A 261 -18.33 10.39 -5.32
N HIS A 262 -18.44 11.13 -4.22
CA HIS A 262 -19.50 12.11 -4.04
C HIS A 262 -19.17 13.13 -2.95
N LYS A 263 -20.03 14.13 -2.85
CA LYS A 263 -20.12 14.97 -1.67
C LYS A 263 -20.80 14.24 -0.53
N GLU A 264 -20.26 14.48 0.65
CA GLU A 264 -20.86 14.09 1.91
C GLU A 264 -21.73 15.20 2.50
N VAL A 265 -22.39 14.91 3.63
CA VAL A 265 -23.36 15.81 4.27
C VAL A 265 -22.72 17.12 4.74
N ALA A 266 -21.50 17.09 5.29
CA ALA A 266 -20.88 18.31 5.82
C ALA A 266 -20.24 19.17 4.71
N PRO A 267 -20.19 20.51 4.89
CA PRO A 267 -19.55 21.39 3.92
C PRO A 267 -18.07 21.05 3.69
N GLY A 268 -17.72 20.76 2.44
CA GLY A 268 -16.34 20.44 2.05
C GLY A 268 -15.92 18.99 2.35
N GLN A 269 -16.84 18.16 2.83
CA GLN A 269 -16.65 16.72 3.01
C GLN A 269 -16.98 15.99 1.70
N HIS A 270 -16.18 14.98 1.38
CA HIS A 270 -16.32 14.14 0.21
C HIS A 270 -15.97 12.70 0.56
N GLU A 271 -16.35 11.77 -0.29
CA GLU A 271 -16.04 10.35 -0.17
C GLU A 271 -15.45 9.83 -1.48
N LEU A 272 -14.53 8.87 -1.37
CA LEU A 272 -14.08 8.00 -2.45
C LEU A 272 -14.14 6.54 -2.00
N ALA A 273 -14.71 5.65 -2.82
CA ALA A 273 -14.79 4.23 -2.55
C ALA A 273 -14.33 3.38 -3.75
N PRO A 274 -13.31 2.51 -3.58
CA PRO A 274 -12.94 1.51 -4.58
C PRO A 274 -13.83 0.26 -4.55
N VAL A 275 -13.72 -0.59 -5.57
CA VAL A 275 -14.33 -1.94 -5.52
C VAL A 275 -13.61 -2.77 -4.45
N TYR A 276 -14.40 -3.54 -3.68
CA TYR A 276 -13.84 -4.42 -2.66
C TYR A 276 -12.80 -5.40 -3.22
N THR A 277 -11.81 -5.74 -2.40
CA THR A 277 -10.79 -6.76 -2.70
C THR A 277 -10.39 -7.48 -1.42
N THR A 278 -9.43 -8.40 -1.50
CA THR A 278 -8.96 -9.13 -0.30
C THR A 278 -8.48 -8.16 0.77
N SER A 279 -8.73 -8.46 2.05
CA SER A 279 -8.49 -7.52 3.15
C SER A 279 -7.09 -6.92 3.18
N ASN A 280 -6.05 -7.72 2.88
CA ASN A 280 -4.67 -7.25 2.85
C ASN A 280 -4.44 -6.22 1.73
N ILE A 281 -4.93 -6.52 0.52
CA ILE A 281 -4.82 -5.60 -0.62
C ILE A 281 -5.66 -4.35 -0.38
N ALA A 282 -6.87 -4.49 0.15
CA ALA A 282 -7.76 -3.36 0.44
C ALA A 282 -7.12 -2.38 1.44
N ALA A 283 -6.46 -2.91 2.49
CA ALA A 283 -5.74 -2.09 3.46
C ALA A 283 -4.55 -1.35 2.82
N ASP A 284 -3.72 -2.04 2.03
CA ASP A 284 -2.62 -1.40 1.31
C ASP A 284 -3.13 -0.32 0.33
N GLN A 285 -4.17 -0.62 -0.44
CA GLN A 285 -4.76 0.30 -1.39
C GLN A 285 -5.34 1.53 -0.70
N ASN A 286 -6.00 1.37 0.45
CA ASN A 286 -6.52 2.52 1.20
C ASN A 286 -5.41 3.44 1.71
N GLN A 287 -4.27 2.86 2.10
CA GLN A 287 -3.11 3.63 2.56
C GLN A 287 -2.48 4.40 1.40
N LEU A 288 -2.37 3.77 0.22
CA LEU A 288 -1.98 4.48 -0.99
C LEU A 288 -2.97 5.57 -1.38
N THR A 289 -4.28 5.32 -1.28
CA THR A 289 -5.30 6.35 -1.50
C THR A 289 -5.08 7.56 -0.61
N MET A 290 -4.83 7.35 0.69
CA MET A 290 -4.56 8.46 1.62
C MET A 290 -3.23 9.18 1.34
N GLU A 291 -2.22 8.49 0.81
CA GLU A 291 -0.94 9.12 0.42
C GLU A 291 -1.04 9.95 -0.86
N MET A 292 -1.91 9.56 -1.78
CA MET A 292 -2.10 10.25 -3.07
C MET A 292 -3.01 11.48 -2.94
N MET A 293 -3.77 11.61 -1.84
CA MET A 293 -4.63 12.76 -1.52
C MET A 293 -3.83 13.95 -0.98
#